data_AF-A0A435XV24-F1
#
_entry.id   AF-A0A435XV24-F1
#
_cell.length_a   1.000
_cell.length_b   1.000
_cell.length_c   1.000
_cell.angle_alpha   90.00
_cell.angle_beta   90.00
_cell.angle_gamma   90.00
#
_symmetry.space_group_name_H-M   'P 1'
#
loop_
_entity.id
_entity.type
_entity.pdbx_description
1 polymer ?
#
loop_
_entity_poly.entity_id
_entity_poly.type
_entity_poly.pdbx_seq_one_letter_code
_entity_poly.pdbx_strand_id
1 'polypeptide(L)'
;LNLCNRKPVELAIDGGATITVEAGKPPVIDGKQEHRMRVGCGSATIGMFATQWRGLVDEVVVVDDHITGVVSEHQAGKVLGWQDTGIKIIGRRSTPGRYFKVSEPGLGWGGTSISDPLSILGEWNAKKGARPGLSLLMVSTTGEQFAYYELDDELKPVQKPFPERLQKSVGLIEDNCEPALCTVLFIGGAGGSLRAGVTENPVNLTRSVQGLTTYVTVGGAPVYVWPGGGITLMVDVTRVPEGAFGYVPTPALVAPIEFTLRRDDYIRLGGYEAEIRSVEDIVAKGGEYLNPRRGTGATASNPWPPLAQLRRAASNETG
;
A
#
# COMPACT_ATOMS: atom_id res chain seq x y z
N LEU A 1 3.05 21.53 0.17
CA LEU A 1 1.73 21.59 0.85
C LEU A 1 0.63 20.76 0.17
N ASN A 2 0.55 20.73 -1.16
CA ASN A 2 -0.56 20.08 -1.89
C ASN A 2 -0.88 18.67 -1.39
N LEU A 3 0.11 17.78 -1.29
CA LEU A 3 -0.07 16.41 -0.78
C LEU A 3 -0.65 16.37 0.64
N CYS A 4 -0.14 17.19 1.56
CA CYS A 4 -0.64 17.27 2.94
C CYS A 4 -2.11 17.73 3.00
N ASN A 5 -2.55 18.51 2.01
CA ASN A 5 -3.92 18.97 1.87
C ASN A 5 -4.71 18.17 0.83
N ARG A 6 -4.29 16.92 0.56
CA ARG A 6 -4.98 15.95 -0.32
C ARG A 6 -5.22 16.43 -1.76
N LYS A 7 -4.40 17.37 -2.23
CA LYS A 7 -4.46 17.84 -3.63
C LYS A 7 -3.58 16.97 -4.51
N PRO A 8 -3.96 16.77 -5.79
CA PRO A 8 -3.14 16.04 -6.74
C PRO A 8 -1.80 16.74 -6.95
N VAL A 9 -0.74 15.95 -7.10
CA VAL A 9 0.60 16.42 -7.46
C VAL A 9 1.15 15.55 -8.57
N GLU A 10 1.64 16.21 -9.61
CA GLU A 10 2.40 15.58 -10.68
C GLU A 10 3.86 15.44 -10.25
N LEU A 11 4.41 14.25 -10.46
CA LEU A 11 5.78 13.84 -10.20
C LEU A 11 6.36 13.33 -11.51
N ALA A 12 7.61 13.69 -11.80
CA ALA A 12 8.35 13.13 -12.91
C ALA A 12 9.46 12.24 -12.37
N ILE A 13 9.57 11.02 -12.92
CA ILE A 13 10.73 10.16 -12.68
C ILE A 13 11.78 10.50 -13.72
N ASP A 14 13.02 10.78 -13.30
CA ASP A 14 14.12 11.06 -14.21
C ASP A 14 14.32 9.91 -15.21
N GLY A 15 14.12 10.19 -16.50
CA GLY A 15 14.19 9.18 -17.57
C GLY A 15 13.06 8.16 -17.55
N GLY A 16 11.98 8.40 -16.81
CA GLY A 16 10.86 7.48 -16.62
C GLY A 16 9.49 8.12 -16.86
N ALA A 17 8.49 7.60 -16.14
CA ALA A 17 7.09 7.99 -16.30
C ALA A 17 6.74 9.32 -15.60
N THR A 18 5.68 9.97 -16.08
CA THR A 18 4.98 11.03 -15.37
C THR A 18 3.86 10.43 -14.53
N ILE A 19 3.82 10.76 -13.25
CA ILE A 19 2.90 10.17 -12.27
C ILE A 19 2.13 11.27 -11.56
N THR A 20 0.80 11.22 -11.61
CA THR A 20 -0.05 12.04 -10.73
C THR A 20 -0.50 11.22 -9.54
N VAL A 21 -0.23 11.72 -8.33
CA VAL A 21 -0.64 11.09 -7.07
C VAL A 21 -1.59 12.00 -6.28
N GLU A 22 -2.61 11.41 -5.68
CA GLU A 22 -3.55 12.10 -4.80
C GLU A 22 -3.96 11.17 -3.66
N ALA A 23 -3.98 11.67 -2.42
CA ALA A 23 -4.24 10.85 -1.24
C ALA A 23 -5.61 10.14 -1.33
N GLY A 24 -5.61 8.81 -1.22
CA GLY A 24 -6.82 7.99 -1.26
C GLY A 24 -7.42 7.77 -2.66
N LYS A 25 -6.73 8.18 -3.73
CA LYS A 25 -7.17 7.96 -5.12
C LYS A 25 -6.18 7.10 -5.91
N PRO A 26 -6.63 6.47 -7.00
CA PRO A 26 -5.71 5.75 -7.86
C PRO A 26 -4.71 6.66 -8.59
N PRO A 27 -3.46 6.21 -8.78
CA PRO A 27 -2.46 6.97 -9.50
C PRO A 27 -2.82 7.07 -10.98
N VAL A 28 -2.36 8.14 -11.63
CA VAL A 28 -2.35 8.26 -13.09
C VAL A 28 -0.91 8.20 -13.56
N ILE A 29 -0.56 7.21 -14.37
CA ILE A 29 0.78 6.97 -14.91
C ILE A 29 0.72 7.19 -16.43
N ASP A 30 1.50 8.14 -16.95
CA ASP A 30 1.52 8.51 -18.38
C ASP A 30 0.11 8.74 -18.95
N GLY A 31 -0.75 9.38 -18.17
CA GLY A 31 -2.14 9.70 -18.53
C GLY A 31 -3.14 8.54 -18.39
N LYS A 32 -2.70 7.35 -17.96
CA LYS A 32 -3.58 6.20 -17.70
C LYS A 32 -3.82 6.04 -16.22
N GLN A 33 -5.08 5.94 -15.83
CA GLN A 33 -5.43 5.64 -14.45
C GLN A 33 -5.21 4.15 -14.17
N GLU A 34 -4.43 3.86 -13.14
CA GLU A 34 -4.30 2.49 -12.64
C GLU A 34 -5.51 2.16 -11.78
N HIS A 35 -6.03 0.95 -11.90
CA HIS A 35 -7.22 0.54 -11.14
C HIS A 35 -6.91 -0.52 -10.10
N ARG A 36 -5.91 -1.38 -10.34
CA ARG A 36 -5.69 -2.59 -9.56
C ARG A 36 -4.26 -2.72 -9.07
N MET A 37 -4.15 -3.07 -7.81
CA MET A 37 -2.95 -3.62 -7.22
C MET A 37 -2.93 -5.12 -7.53
N ARG A 38 -1.84 -5.60 -8.12
CA ARG A 38 -1.64 -7.03 -8.38
C ARG A 38 -1.80 -7.85 -7.11
N VAL A 39 -2.36 -9.05 -7.24
CA VAL A 39 -2.57 -9.97 -6.11
C VAL A 39 -1.25 -10.41 -5.43
N GLY A 40 -0.15 -10.35 -6.18
CA GLY A 40 1.20 -10.70 -5.75
C GLY A 40 2.12 -10.83 -6.96
N CYS A 41 3.35 -11.30 -6.73
CA CYS A 41 4.20 -11.75 -7.84
C CYS A 41 3.69 -13.07 -8.43
N GLY A 42 4.14 -13.46 -9.61
CA GLY A 42 3.65 -14.67 -10.29
C GLY A 42 3.79 -15.95 -9.46
N SER A 43 4.84 -16.06 -8.65
CA SER A 43 5.02 -17.15 -7.69
C SER A 43 3.95 -17.18 -6.58
N ALA A 44 3.56 -16.02 -6.06
CA ALA A 44 2.51 -15.92 -5.06
C ALA A 44 1.14 -16.28 -5.66
N THR A 45 0.85 -15.81 -6.86
CA THR A 45 -0.36 -16.15 -7.62
C THR A 45 -0.48 -17.68 -7.79
N ILE A 46 0.62 -18.37 -8.13
CA ILE A 46 0.61 -19.84 -8.18
C ILE A 46 0.26 -20.44 -6.81
N GLY A 47 0.87 -19.95 -5.73
CA GLY A 47 0.57 -20.42 -4.38
C GLY A 47 -0.90 -20.27 -3.99
N MET A 48 -1.57 -19.23 -4.49
CA MET A 48 -2.99 -18.94 -4.20
C MET A 48 -3.96 -19.72 -5.10
N PHE A 49 -3.61 -19.94 -6.38
CA PHE A 49 -4.58 -20.38 -7.40
C PHE A 49 -4.26 -21.72 -8.08
N ALA A 50 -3.15 -22.39 -7.76
CA ALA A 50 -2.79 -23.65 -8.43
C ALA A 50 -3.85 -24.76 -8.30
N THR A 51 -4.57 -24.83 -7.17
CA THR A 51 -5.64 -25.82 -6.98
C THR A 51 -6.80 -25.64 -7.96
N GLN A 52 -7.04 -24.41 -8.42
CA GLN A 52 -8.15 -24.01 -9.27
C GLN A 52 -7.88 -24.38 -10.73
N TRP A 53 -6.61 -24.58 -11.11
CA TRP A 53 -6.21 -24.99 -12.45
C TRP A 53 -6.04 -26.49 -12.61
N ARG A 54 -5.96 -27.24 -11.50
CA ARG A 54 -5.69 -28.67 -11.51
C ARG A 54 -6.75 -29.41 -12.33
N GLY A 55 -6.31 -30.15 -13.33
CA GLY A 55 -7.18 -30.92 -14.23
C GLY A 55 -7.90 -30.10 -15.29
N LEU A 56 -7.66 -28.78 -15.36
CA LEU A 56 -8.25 -27.88 -16.36
C LEU A 56 -7.25 -27.45 -17.45
N VAL A 57 -5.96 -27.51 -17.14
CA VAL A 57 -4.85 -27.15 -18.05
C VAL A 57 -3.58 -27.90 -17.64
N ASP A 58 -2.70 -28.21 -18.59
CA ASP A 58 -1.47 -28.96 -18.35
C ASP A 58 -0.34 -28.08 -17.80
N GLU A 59 -0.31 -26.79 -18.12
CA GLU A 59 0.68 -25.84 -17.60
C GLU A 59 0.06 -24.46 -17.38
N VAL A 60 0.56 -23.75 -16.36
CA VAL A 60 0.27 -22.34 -16.18
C VAL A 60 1.56 -21.56 -15.96
N VAL A 61 1.72 -20.49 -16.73
CA VAL A 61 2.76 -19.49 -16.51
C VAL A 61 2.09 -18.20 -16.08
N VAL A 62 2.42 -17.75 -14.87
CA VAL A 62 2.00 -16.44 -14.37
C VAL A 62 3.11 -15.45 -14.68
N VAL A 63 2.87 -14.58 -15.65
CA VAL A 63 3.84 -13.61 -16.15
C VAL A 63 3.82 -12.37 -15.26
N ASP A 64 5.00 -11.98 -14.82
CA ASP A 64 5.22 -10.87 -13.89
C ASP A 64 6.64 -10.37 -14.06
N ASP A 65 6.80 -9.04 -14.03
CA ASP A 65 8.10 -8.37 -14.17
C ASP A 65 9.07 -8.69 -13.02
N HIS A 66 8.53 -8.83 -11.81
CA HIS A 66 9.31 -9.16 -10.63
C HIS A 66 9.66 -10.65 -10.63
N ILE A 67 8.67 -11.54 -10.60
CA ILE A 67 8.87 -12.99 -10.60
C ILE A 67 7.80 -13.68 -11.43
N THR A 68 8.19 -14.14 -12.61
CA THR A 68 7.37 -15.04 -13.41
C THR A 68 7.35 -16.44 -12.78
N GLY A 69 6.15 -16.99 -12.62
CA GLY A 69 5.89 -18.29 -12.02
C GLY A 69 5.57 -19.36 -13.06
N VAL A 70 6.02 -20.60 -12.84
CA VAL A 70 5.67 -21.78 -13.67
C VAL A 70 5.16 -22.90 -12.78
N VAL A 71 3.92 -23.35 -12.96
CA VAL A 71 3.24 -24.23 -12.00
C VAL A 71 3.90 -25.60 -11.91
N SER A 72 4.19 -26.27 -13.03
CA SER A 72 4.76 -27.62 -13.01
C SER A 72 6.09 -27.72 -12.25
N GLU A 73 6.88 -26.64 -12.26
CA GLU A 73 8.16 -26.59 -11.56
C GLU A 73 8.06 -26.04 -10.13
N HIS A 74 7.05 -25.23 -9.84
CA HIS A 74 6.87 -24.57 -8.55
C HIS A 74 6.53 -25.58 -7.46
N GLN A 75 6.91 -25.28 -6.20
CA GLN A 75 6.67 -26.18 -5.07
C GLN A 75 5.18 -26.49 -4.88
N ALA A 76 4.30 -25.52 -5.10
CA ALA A 76 2.85 -25.74 -5.07
C ALA A 76 2.39 -26.78 -6.10
N GLY A 77 2.91 -26.73 -7.34
CA GLY A 77 2.64 -27.75 -8.35
C GLY A 77 3.16 -29.12 -7.94
N LYS A 78 4.37 -29.20 -7.38
CA LYS A 78 4.92 -30.46 -6.87
C LYS A 78 4.05 -31.09 -5.78
N VAL A 79 3.55 -30.30 -4.84
CA VAL A 79 2.63 -30.75 -3.79
C VAL A 79 1.29 -31.24 -4.37
N LEU A 80 0.81 -30.60 -5.45
CA LEU A 80 -0.43 -30.99 -6.13
C LEU A 80 -0.26 -32.17 -7.10
N GLY A 81 0.94 -32.73 -7.23
CA GLY A 81 1.24 -33.81 -8.16
C GLY A 81 1.20 -33.39 -9.63
N TRP A 82 1.51 -32.11 -9.90
CA TRP A 82 1.58 -31.57 -11.25
C TRP A 82 2.68 -32.27 -12.05
N GLN A 83 2.35 -32.70 -13.26
CA GLN A 83 3.28 -33.43 -14.12
C GLN A 83 4.30 -32.48 -14.72
N ASP A 84 5.51 -32.99 -15.00
CA ASP A 84 6.48 -32.21 -15.77
C ASP A 84 5.95 -32.01 -17.20
N THR A 85 6.05 -30.79 -17.71
CA THR A 85 5.49 -30.37 -18.99
C THR A 85 6.54 -30.17 -20.07
N GLY A 86 7.82 -30.21 -19.68
CA GLY A 86 8.95 -29.92 -20.55
C GLY A 86 9.10 -28.44 -20.92
N ILE A 87 8.34 -27.53 -20.29
CA ILE A 87 8.45 -26.09 -20.50
C ILE A 87 9.84 -25.58 -20.12
N LYS A 88 10.30 -24.56 -20.85
CA LYS A 88 11.53 -23.82 -20.57
C LYS A 88 11.22 -22.33 -20.59
N ILE A 89 11.67 -21.59 -19.58
CA ILE A 89 11.55 -20.13 -19.54
C ILE A 89 12.89 -19.49 -19.86
N ILE A 90 12.85 -18.46 -20.72
CA ILE A 90 13.96 -17.56 -20.99
C ILE A 90 13.98 -16.50 -19.89
N GLY A 91 14.84 -16.70 -18.90
CA GLY A 91 14.98 -15.79 -17.77
C GLY A 91 15.95 -16.33 -16.73
N ARG A 92 16.22 -15.54 -15.69
CA ARG A 92 17.11 -15.95 -14.59
C ARG A 92 16.33 -16.78 -13.58
N ARG A 93 16.50 -18.10 -13.63
CA ARG A 93 15.96 -19.03 -12.61
C ARG A 93 16.56 -18.72 -11.24
N SER A 94 15.70 -18.53 -10.24
CA SER A 94 16.12 -18.38 -8.83
C SER A 94 15.92 -19.67 -8.05
N THR A 95 14.69 -20.18 -8.05
CA THR A 95 14.31 -21.47 -7.47
C THR A 95 13.37 -22.17 -8.47
N PRO A 96 13.08 -23.48 -8.33
CA PRO A 96 12.14 -24.16 -9.22
C PRO A 96 10.82 -23.40 -9.38
N GLY A 97 10.41 -23.16 -10.63
CA GLY A 97 9.20 -22.42 -10.97
C GLY A 97 9.22 -20.91 -10.69
N ARG A 98 10.39 -20.31 -10.38
CA ARG A 98 10.53 -18.86 -10.10
C ARG A 98 11.64 -18.25 -10.96
N TYR A 99 11.25 -17.32 -11.83
CA TYR A 99 12.11 -16.70 -12.83
C TYR A 99 12.10 -15.18 -12.71
N PHE A 100 13.29 -14.60 -12.53
CA PHE A 100 13.50 -13.15 -12.56
C PHE A 100 13.92 -12.70 -13.96
N LYS A 101 13.68 -11.43 -14.28
CA LYS A 101 14.19 -10.78 -15.50
C LYS A 101 13.87 -11.59 -16.76
N VAL A 102 12.61 -12.00 -16.90
CA VAL A 102 12.12 -12.58 -18.16
C VAL A 102 12.01 -11.50 -19.25
N SER A 103 11.84 -10.24 -18.83
CA SER A 103 11.92 -9.04 -19.65
C SER A 103 12.19 -7.81 -18.75
N GLU A 104 12.47 -6.66 -19.36
CA GLU A 104 12.55 -5.37 -18.67
C GLU A 104 11.15 -4.90 -18.23
N PRO A 105 11.03 -4.11 -17.15
CA PRO A 105 9.76 -3.50 -16.73
C PRO A 105 9.15 -2.63 -17.83
N GLY A 106 7.81 -2.56 -17.88
CA GLY A 106 7.09 -1.79 -18.89
C GLY A 106 5.57 -1.88 -18.77
N LEU A 107 4.87 -1.37 -19.79
CA LEU A 107 3.40 -1.27 -19.83
C LEU A 107 2.72 -2.47 -20.52
N GLY A 108 3.48 -3.53 -20.77
CA GLY A 108 3.04 -4.76 -21.43
C GLY A 108 2.57 -5.82 -20.45
N TRP A 109 2.83 -7.08 -20.76
CA TRP A 109 2.33 -8.23 -20.00
C TRP A 109 2.90 -8.31 -18.59
N GLY A 110 2.04 -8.35 -17.57
CA GLY A 110 2.46 -8.51 -16.18
C GLY A 110 3.43 -7.43 -15.68
N GLY A 111 3.34 -6.21 -16.22
CA GLY A 111 4.25 -5.10 -15.89
C GLY A 111 5.61 -5.17 -16.60
N THR A 112 5.77 -6.02 -17.62
CA THR A 112 6.98 -6.09 -18.44
C THR A 112 6.84 -5.26 -19.71
N SER A 113 7.91 -5.13 -20.51
CA SER A 113 7.87 -4.47 -21.82
C SER A 113 7.34 -5.36 -22.95
N ILE A 114 7.02 -6.63 -22.70
CA ILE A 114 6.59 -7.56 -23.77
C ILE A 114 5.11 -7.41 -24.08
N SER A 115 4.75 -7.50 -25.37
CA SER A 115 3.36 -7.62 -25.81
C SER A 115 2.94 -9.07 -26.05
N ASP A 116 3.87 -9.91 -26.51
CA ASP A 116 3.67 -11.34 -26.72
C ASP A 116 4.25 -12.14 -25.54
N PRO A 117 3.42 -12.82 -24.73
CA PRO A 117 3.90 -13.61 -23.61
C PRO A 117 4.68 -14.85 -24.04
N LEU A 118 4.59 -15.31 -25.31
CA LEU A 118 5.38 -16.44 -25.78
C LEU A 118 6.87 -16.11 -25.93
N SER A 119 7.23 -14.81 -26.00
CA SER A 119 8.62 -14.36 -26.12
C SER A 119 9.52 -14.77 -24.95
N ILE A 120 8.93 -15.09 -23.80
CA ILE A 120 9.66 -15.57 -22.60
C ILE A 120 9.79 -17.09 -22.54
N LEU A 121 9.31 -17.82 -23.56
CA LEU A 121 9.38 -19.28 -23.62
C LEU A 121 10.57 -19.73 -24.49
N GLY A 122 11.30 -20.73 -24.02
CA GLY A 122 12.32 -21.44 -24.79
C GLY A 122 11.75 -22.70 -25.45
N GLU A 123 12.65 -23.48 -26.06
CA GLU A 123 12.29 -24.77 -26.67
C GLU A 123 11.71 -25.76 -25.64
N TRP A 124 10.58 -26.37 -25.99
CA TRP A 124 9.90 -27.39 -25.20
C TRP A 124 10.62 -28.75 -25.29
N ASN A 125 10.67 -29.48 -24.17
CA ASN A 125 11.42 -30.72 -24.07
C ASN A 125 10.52 -31.96 -24.02
N ALA A 126 10.45 -32.70 -25.14
CA ALA A 126 9.66 -33.93 -25.26
C ALA A 126 10.05 -35.01 -24.23
N LYS A 127 11.34 -35.11 -23.88
CA LYS A 127 11.83 -36.08 -22.89
C LYS A 127 11.38 -35.75 -21.46
N LYS A 128 10.82 -34.55 -21.24
CA LYS A 128 10.34 -34.06 -19.96
C LYS A 128 8.83 -33.77 -19.95
N GLY A 129 8.08 -34.37 -20.88
CA GLY A 129 6.61 -34.35 -20.88
C GLY A 129 5.95 -33.46 -21.92
N ALA A 130 6.73 -32.69 -22.70
CA ALA A 130 6.17 -31.92 -23.81
C ALA A 130 5.60 -32.87 -24.89
N ARG A 131 4.40 -32.59 -25.37
CA ARG A 131 3.68 -33.40 -26.34
C ARG A 131 2.67 -32.55 -27.12
N PRO A 132 2.29 -32.94 -28.35
CA PRO A 132 1.21 -32.29 -29.08
C PRO A 132 -0.09 -32.31 -28.27
N GLY A 133 -0.83 -31.21 -28.31
CA GLY A 133 -2.07 -30.99 -27.55
C GLY A 133 -1.88 -30.64 -26.07
N LEU A 134 -0.64 -30.51 -25.57
CA LEU A 134 -0.40 -29.99 -24.21
C LEU A 134 -0.94 -28.57 -24.11
N SER A 135 -1.82 -28.36 -23.14
CA SER A 135 -2.53 -27.11 -22.92
C SER A 135 -1.79 -26.16 -21.98
N LEU A 136 -1.69 -24.89 -22.36
CA LEU A 136 -0.94 -23.85 -21.63
C LEU A 136 -1.82 -22.63 -21.39
N LEU A 137 -1.90 -22.20 -20.13
CA LEU A 137 -2.42 -20.90 -19.74
C LEU A 137 -1.27 -19.94 -19.46
N MET A 138 -1.20 -18.86 -20.21
CA MET A 138 -0.41 -17.68 -19.82
C MET A 138 -1.38 -16.71 -19.13
N VAL A 139 -1.02 -16.12 -18.00
CA VAL A 139 -1.87 -15.13 -17.29
C VAL A 139 -1.02 -14.10 -16.54
N SER A 140 -1.46 -12.85 -16.43
CA SER A 140 -0.81 -11.83 -15.59
C SER A 140 -1.22 -11.95 -14.12
N THR A 141 -0.52 -11.24 -13.24
CA THR A 141 -0.82 -11.16 -11.81
C THR A 141 -2.07 -10.33 -11.47
N THR A 142 -2.68 -9.69 -12.45
CA THR A 142 -3.99 -8.99 -12.33
C THR A 142 -5.14 -9.75 -12.97
N GLY A 143 -4.86 -10.80 -13.74
CA GLY A 143 -5.88 -11.51 -14.52
C GLY A 143 -6.41 -10.72 -15.73
N GLU A 144 -5.96 -9.49 -15.95
CA GLU A 144 -6.41 -8.63 -17.07
C GLU A 144 -5.83 -9.07 -18.42
N GLN A 145 -4.70 -9.77 -18.38
CA GLN A 145 -4.03 -10.29 -19.56
C GLN A 145 -3.93 -11.81 -19.42
N PHE A 146 -4.53 -12.54 -20.35
CA PHE A 146 -4.49 -13.98 -20.36
C PHE A 146 -4.61 -14.51 -21.79
N ALA A 147 -4.02 -15.67 -22.04
CA ALA A 147 -4.13 -16.36 -23.31
C ALA A 147 -3.97 -17.87 -23.12
N TYR A 148 -4.67 -18.63 -23.97
CA TYR A 148 -4.65 -20.09 -23.96
C TYR A 148 -4.00 -20.61 -25.24
N TYR A 149 -3.11 -21.59 -25.08
CA TYR A 149 -2.35 -22.19 -26.16
C TYR A 149 -2.39 -23.71 -26.06
N GLU A 150 -2.22 -24.37 -27.19
CA GLU A 150 -1.96 -25.80 -27.26
C GLU A 150 -0.71 -26.03 -28.11
N LEU A 151 0.14 -26.96 -27.69
CA LEU A 151 1.31 -27.34 -28.49
C LEU A 151 0.89 -28.05 -29.77
N ASP A 152 1.45 -27.64 -30.91
CA ASP A 152 1.29 -28.36 -32.18
C ASP A 152 2.21 -29.60 -32.27
N ASP A 153 2.24 -30.25 -33.44
CA ASP A 153 3.07 -31.43 -33.69
C ASP A 153 4.58 -31.13 -33.63
N GLU A 154 4.97 -29.86 -33.80
CA GLU A 154 6.35 -29.36 -33.66
C GLU A 154 6.65 -28.86 -32.24
N LEU A 155 5.73 -29.06 -31.29
CA LEU A 155 5.80 -28.59 -29.91
C LEU A 155 5.86 -27.07 -29.77
N LYS A 156 5.29 -26.34 -30.73
CA LYS A 156 5.15 -24.88 -30.68
C LYS A 156 3.78 -24.51 -30.11
N PRO A 157 3.69 -23.56 -29.18
CA PRO A 157 2.41 -23.10 -28.65
C PRO A 157 1.64 -22.34 -29.73
N VAL A 158 0.46 -22.85 -30.09
CA VAL A 158 -0.48 -22.20 -31.00
C VAL A 158 -1.65 -21.66 -30.20
N GLN A 159 -1.94 -20.36 -30.35
CA GLN A 159 -3.03 -19.73 -29.63
C GLN A 159 -4.38 -20.34 -30.04
N LYS A 160 -5.22 -20.61 -29.05
CA LYS A 160 -6.58 -21.16 -29.23
C LYS A 160 -7.61 -20.22 -28.59
N PRO A 161 -8.90 -20.32 -28.95
CA PRO A 161 -9.97 -19.65 -28.23
C PRO A 161 -9.89 -19.98 -26.74
N PHE A 162 -10.11 -18.98 -25.89
CA PHE A 162 -10.00 -19.15 -24.45
C PHE A 162 -11.11 -20.08 -23.93
N PRO A 163 -10.79 -21.19 -23.25
CA PRO A 163 -11.78 -22.21 -22.90
C PRO A 163 -12.60 -21.79 -21.67
N GLU A 164 -13.91 -22.06 -21.71
CA GLU A 164 -14.86 -21.71 -20.64
C GLU A 164 -14.41 -22.24 -19.26
N ARG A 165 -13.83 -23.45 -19.23
CA ARG A 165 -13.34 -24.09 -18.00
C ARG A 165 -12.30 -23.27 -17.23
N LEU A 166 -11.58 -22.35 -17.90
CA LEU A 166 -10.55 -21.52 -17.26
C LEU A 166 -11.05 -20.11 -16.87
N GLN A 167 -12.23 -19.69 -17.33
CA GLN A 167 -12.75 -18.33 -17.08
C GLN A 167 -12.85 -18.01 -15.59
N LYS A 168 -13.42 -18.94 -14.81
CA LYS A 168 -13.53 -18.78 -13.36
C LYS A 168 -12.16 -18.55 -12.70
N SER A 169 -11.12 -19.23 -13.16
CA SER A 169 -9.80 -19.14 -12.54
C SER A 169 -9.12 -17.79 -12.77
N VAL A 170 -9.32 -17.19 -13.95
CA VAL A 170 -8.84 -15.85 -14.27
C VAL A 170 -9.65 -14.80 -13.50
N GLY A 171 -10.98 -14.94 -13.49
CA GLY A 171 -11.86 -14.06 -12.72
C GLY A 171 -11.51 -14.05 -11.22
N LEU A 172 -11.13 -15.20 -10.65
CA LEU A 172 -10.68 -15.26 -9.26
C LEU A 172 -9.38 -14.47 -9.00
N ILE A 173 -8.46 -14.38 -9.98
CA ILE A 173 -7.26 -13.53 -9.82
C ILE A 173 -7.70 -12.06 -9.75
N GLU A 174 -8.56 -11.66 -10.68
CA GLU A 174 -9.10 -10.31 -10.79
C GLU A 174 -9.89 -9.91 -9.53
N ASP A 175 -10.73 -10.81 -9.00
CA ASP A 175 -11.53 -10.60 -7.79
C ASP A 175 -10.67 -10.47 -6.51
N ASN A 176 -9.44 -10.96 -6.54
CA ASN A 176 -8.49 -10.85 -5.42
C ASN A 176 -7.50 -9.68 -5.60
N CYS A 177 -7.65 -8.88 -6.66
CA CYS A 177 -6.95 -7.62 -6.78
C CYS A 177 -7.66 -6.53 -5.96
N GLU A 178 -6.88 -5.74 -5.25
CA GLU A 178 -7.37 -4.58 -4.51
C GLU A 178 -7.27 -3.30 -5.36
N PRO A 179 -8.06 -2.25 -5.06
CA PRO A 179 -7.88 -0.97 -5.72
C PRO A 179 -6.46 -0.43 -5.57
N ALA A 180 -5.83 0.00 -6.66
CA ALA A 180 -4.56 0.70 -6.60
C ALA A 180 -4.80 2.11 -6.03
N LEU A 181 -4.47 2.35 -4.75
CA LEU A 181 -4.65 3.67 -4.12
C LEU A 181 -3.32 4.28 -3.71
N CYS A 182 -3.17 5.59 -3.92
CA CYS A 182 -2.05 6.36 -3.40
C CYS A 182 -2.24 6.68 -1.91
N THR A 183 -1.28 6.31 -1.08
CA THR A 183 -1.23 6.71 0.32
C THR A 183 -0.27 7.87 0.50
N VAL A 184 -0.69 8.92 1.21
CA VAL A 184 0.17 10.05 1.56
C VAL A 184 0.30 10.12 3.08
N LEU A 185 1.52 9.95 3.56
CA LEU A 185 1.85 10.05 4.98
C LEU A 185 2.64 11.33 5.23
N PHE A 186 2.20 12.14 6.19
CA PHE A 186 3.01 13.22 6.72
C PHE A 186 3.92 12.68 7.82
N ILE A 187 5.24 12.86 7.66
CA ILE A 187 6.24 12.51 8.66
C ILE A 187 6.99 13.79 9.05
N GLY A 188 7.00 14.12 10.34
CA GLY A 188 7.61 15.35 10.83
C GLY A 188 7.97 15.30 12.31
N GLY A 189 8.93 16.13 12.70
CA GLY A 189 9.37 16.27 14.08
C GLY A 189 8.78 17.50 14.76
N ALA A 190 8.37 17.37 16.02
CA ALA A 190 8.10 18.53 16.87
C ALA A 190 9.44 19.17 17.29
N GLY A 191 9.78 20.27 16.62
CA GLY A 191 11.03 20.99 16.81
C GLY A 191 11.25 21.50 18.25
N GLY A 192 12.49 21.90 18.56
CA GLY A 192 12.83 22.43 19.89
C GLY A 192 12.03 23.68 20.28
N SER A 193 11.83 24.61 19.33
CA SER A 193 11.03 25.83 19.54
C SER A 193 9.57 25.54 19.86
N LEU A 194 8.95 24.61 19.14
CA LEU A 194 7.58 24.16 19.41
C LEU A 194 7.48 23.60 20.83
N ARG A 195 8.40 22.72 21.24
CA ARG A 195 8.39 22.12 22.57
C ARG A 195 8.67 23.14 23.69
N ALA A 196 9.53 24.13 23.43
CA ALA A 196 9.78 25.23 24.36
C ALA A 196 8.57 26.17 24.53
N GLY A 197 7.72 26.28 23.51
CA GLY A 197 6.43 26.96 23.63
C GLY A 197 5.39 26.22 24.49
N VAL A 198 5.63 24.97 24.86
CA VAL A 198 4.70 24.15 25.67
C VAL A 198 5.19 23.97 27.11
N THR A 199 6.50 23.79 27.32
CA THR A 199 7.08 23.57 28.67
C THR A 199 8.42 24.29 28.81
N GLU A 200 8.75 24.74 30.02
CA GLU A 200 10.02 25.39 30.36
C GLU A 200 11.25 24.51 30.03
N ASN A 201 11.15 23.19 30.25
CA ASN A 201 12.17 22.22 29.88
C ASN A 201 11.66 21.26 28.78
N PRO A 202 11.94 21.54 27.49
CA PRO A 202 11.39 20.81 26.34
C PRO A 202 11.57 19.29 26.34
N VAL A 203 12.60 18.78 27.04
CA VAL A 203 12.86 17.34 27.13
C VAL A 203 11.78 16.63 27.95
N ASN A 204 11.12 17.31 28.89
CA ASN A 204 10.06 16.73 29.72
C ASN A 204 8.84 16.38 28.88
N LEU A 205 8.42 17.26 27.97
CA LEU A 205 7.35 16.95 27.02
C LEU A 205 7.71 15.74 26.15
N THR A 206 8.94 15.67 25.65
CA THR A 206 9.43 14.50 24.90
C THR A 206 9.34 13.21 25.72
N ARG A 207 9.83 13.22 26.96
CA ARG A 207 9.74 12.06 27.86
C ARG A 207 8.31 11.67 28.16
N SER A 208 7.41 12.64 28.32
CA SER A 208 5.98 12.41 28.57
C SER A 208 5.28 11.76 27.39
N VAL A 209 5.56 12.21 26.16
CA VAL A 209 5.05 11.60 24.93
C VAL A 209 5.57 10.17 24.77
N GLN A 210 6.89 9.97 24.91
CA GLN A 210 7.50 8.64 24.80
C GLN A 210 7.04 7.70 25.93
N GLY A 211 6.72 8.24 27.11
CA GLY A 211 6.14 7.53 28.25
C GLY A 211 4.63 7.33 28.18
N LEU A 212 3.97 7.74 27.08
CA LEU A 212 2.53 7.62 26.85
C LEU A 212 1.64 8.36 27.88
N THR A 213 2.21 9.30 28.65
CA THR A 213 1.46 10.19 29.55
C THR A 213 0.85 11.37 28.77
N THR A 214 1.45 11.74 27.65
CA THR A 214 0.92 12.75 26.73
C THR A 214 0.54 12.12 25.41
N TYR A 215 -0.73 12.29 25.04
CA TYR A 215 -1.23 11.85 23.76
C TYR A 215 -0.97 12.91 22.67
N VAL A 216 -0.57 12.47 21.48
CA VAL A 216 -0.25 13.37 20.35
C VAL A 216 -1.23 13.11 19.21
N THR A 217 -1.80 14.17 18.65
CA THR A 217 -2.59 14.14 17.41
C THR A 217 -2.09 15.16 16.40
N VAL A 218 -2.52 14.98 15.15
CA VAL A 218 -2.39 15.99 14.09
C VAL A 218 -3.77 16.31 13.55
N GLY A 219 -4.29 17.50 13.85
CA GLY A 219 -5.63 17.94 13.48
C GLY A 219 -6.71 16.94 13.93
N GLY A 220 -6.58 16.40 15.14
CA GLY A 220 -7.47 15.36 15.68
C GLY A 220 -7.22 13.93 15.17
N ALA A 221 -6.38 13.73 14.16
CA ALA A 221 -6.05 12.39 13.67
C ALA A 221 -5.01 11.72 14.59
N PRO A 222 -5.17 10.42 14.90
CA PRO A 222 -4.18 9.70 15.68
C PRO A 222 -2.90 9.50 14.88
N VAL A 223 -1.77 9.64 15.55
CA VAL A 223 -0.45 9.52 14.94
C VAL A 223 0.30 8.28 15.44
N TYR A 224 1.24 7.82 14.63
CA TYR A 224 2.29 6.93 15.09
C TYR A 224 3.50 7.76 15.53
N VAL A 225 3.80 7.75 16.84
CA VAL A 225 5.02 8.38 17.38
C VAL A 225 6.18 7.40 17.20
N TRP A 226 7.24 7.85 16.53
CA TRP A 226 8.43 7.04 16.29
C TRP A 226 9.24 6.88 17.58
N PRO A 227 9.84 5.69 17.82
CA PRO A 227 10.75 5.50 18.92
C PRO A 227 12.02 6.34 18.73
N GLY A 228 12.67 6.69 19.84
CA GLY A 228 13.96 7.39 19.84
C GLY A 228 13.89 8.78 20.47
N GLY A 229 14.89 9.60 20.14
CA GLY A 229 15.00 10.96 20.67
C GLY A 229 14.02 11.94 19.98
N GLY A 230 13.44 12.84 20.76
CA GLY A 230 12.50 13.85 20.26
C GLY A 230 11.09 13.30 20.07
N ILE A 231 10.26 14.05 19.34
CA ILE A 231 8.88 13.69 19.01
C ILE A 231 8.77 13.70 17.50
N THR A 232 9.11 12.58 16.87
CA THR A 232 8.85 12.35 15.44
C THR A 232 7.55 11.60 15.31
N LEU A 233 6.67 12.06 14.44
CA LEU A 233 5.35 11.46 14.23
C LEU A 233 5.10 11.19 12.75
N MET A 234 4.21 10.23 12.51
CA MET A 234 3.68 9.90 11.21
C MET A 234 2.16 9.87 11.26
N VAL A 235 1.49 10.50 10.30
CA VAL A 235 0.03 10.54 10.20
C VAL A 235 -0.42 10.36 8.76
N ASP A 236 -1.51 9.63 8.58
CA ASP A 236 -2.23 9.53 7.31
C ASP A 236 -3.04 10.81 7.08
N VAL A 237 -2.71 11.55 6.01
CA VAL A 237 -3.33 12.85 5.71
C VAL A 237 -4.81 12.73 5.35
N THR A 238 -5.29 11.54 4.95
CA THR A 238 -6.71 11.28 4.70
C THR A 238 -7.55 11.27 5.99
N ARG A 239 -6.90 11.30 7.14
CA ARG A 239 -7.54 11.36 8.46
C ARG A 239 -7.52 12.76 9.07
N VAL A 240 -6.69 13.67 8.55
CA VAL A 240 -6.55 15.05 9.04
C VAL A 240 -7.53 15.97 8.31
N PRO A 241 -8.25 16.90 8.95
CA PRO A 241 -9.13 17.86 8.27
C PRO A 241 -8.44 18.55 7.08
N GLU A 242 -9.18 18.74 5.99
CA GLU A 242 -8.67 19.43 4.81
C GLU A 242 -8.26 20.87 5.14
N GLY A 243 -7.13 21.31 4.61
CA GLY A 243 -6.60 22.65 4.84
C GLY A 243 -5.97 22.86 6.23
N ALA A 244 -5.83 21.81 7.05
CA ALA A 244 -5.25 21.93 8.38
C ALA A 244 -3.72 22.16 8.37
N PHE A 245 -3.04 21.82 7.27
CA PHE A 245 -1.61 22.09 7.11
C PHE A 245 -1.38 23.49 6.51
N GLY A 246 -0.51 24.26 7.15
CA GLY A 246 -0.12 25.61 6.75
C GLY A 246 1.34 25.74 6.34
N TYR A 247 1.74 26.94 5.95
CA TYR A 247 3.11 27.30 5.59
C TYR A 247 3.39 28.73 6.05
N VAL A 248 4.63 29.00 6.44
CA VAL A 248 5.10 30.34 6.79
C VAL A 248 6.13 30.82 5.74
N PRO A 249 6.35 32.13 5.56
CA PRO A 249 7.24 32.65 4.51
C PRO A 249 8.67 32.10 4.54
N THR A 250 9.19 31.81 5.74
CA THR A 250 10.39 30.96 5.90
C THR A 250 10.01 29.54 5.54
N PRO A 251 10.68 28.85 4.59
CA PRO A 251 10.19 27.62 3.98
C PRO A 251 10.02 26.43 4.95
N ALA A 252 8.96 26.50 5.75
CA ALA A 252 8.65 25.62 6.85
C ALA A 252 7.14 25.35 6.82
N LEU A 253 6.83 24.06 6.84
CA LEU A 253 5.47 23.54 6.92
C LEU A 253 5.00 23.63 8.37
N VAL A 254 3.76 24.08 8.55
CA VAL A 254 3.09 24.13 9.86
C VAL A 254 2.11 22.97 9.93
N ALA A 255 2.37 22.02 10.82
CA ALA A 255 1.48 20.90 11.09
C ALA A 255 0.63 21.21 12.33
N PRO A 256 -0.68 20.88 12.33
CA PRO A 256 -1.58 21.12 13.45
C PRO A 256 -1.38 20.09 14.57
N ILE A 257 -0.20 20.09 15.20
CA ILE A 257 0.17 19.14 16.26
C ILE A 257 -0.51 19.53 17.58
N GLU A 258 -1.12 18.57 18.25
CA GLU A 258 -1.81 18.77 19.52
C GLU A 258 -1.24 17.81 20.57
N PHE A 259 -1.11 18.29 21.81
CA PHE A 259 -0.71 17.50 22.97
C PHE A 259 -1.87 17.45 23.97
N THR A 260 -2.29 16.25 24.34
CA THR A 260 -3.40 16.04 25.29
C THR A 260 -2.91 15.26 26.49
N LEU A 261 -3.13 15.79 27.69
CA LEU A 261 -2.70 15.21 28.97
C LEU A 261 -3.53 15.81 30.12
N ARG A 262 -3.47 15.23 31.31
CA ARG A 262 -4.13 15.82 32.49
C ARG A 262 -3.45 17.14 32.86
N ARG A 263 -4.21 18.08 33.42
CA ARG A 263 -3.68 19.36 33.91
C ARG A 263 -2.52 19.18 34.89
N ASP A 264 -2.65 18.28 35.87
CA ASP A 264 -1.60 18.05 36.87
C ASP A 264 -0.31 17.51 36.22
N ASP A 265 -0.43 16.66 35.19
CA ASP A 265 0.73 16.18 34.42
C ASP A 265 1.40 17.34 33.68
N TYR A 266 0.61 18.21 33.03
CA TYR A 266 1.14 19.39 32.35
C TYR A 266 1.94 20.31 33.27
N ILE A 267 1.41 20.60 34.47
CA ILE A 267 2.10 21.42 35.47
C ILE A 267 3.39 20.73 35.94
N ARG A 268 3.36 19.43 36.24
CA ARG A 268 4.54 18.65 36.66
C ARG A 268 5.67 18.66 35.63
N LEU A 269 5.34 18.74 34.34
CA LEU A 269 6.34 18.77 33.27
C LEU A 269 7.01 20.16 33.12
N GLY A 270 6.54 21.17 33.86
CA GLY A 270 6.95 22.57 33.73
C GLY A 270 6.15 23.31 32.65
N GLY A 271 4.87 22.97 32.47
CA GLY A 271 3.97 23.68 31.58
C GLY A 271 3.62 25.08 32.09
N TYR A 272 3.32 26.01 31.18
CA TYR A 272 2.96 27.38 31.51
C TYR A 272 1.54 27.46 32.11
N GLU A 273 1.42 27.34 33.44
CA GLU A 273 0.11 27.31 34.12
C GLU A 273 -0.72 28.58 33.91
N ALA A 274 -0.06 29.74 33.89
CA ALA A 274 -0.73 31.04 33.69
C ALA A 274 -1.43 31.16 32.32
N GLU A 275 -1.02 30.36 31.34
CA GLU A 275 -1.57 30.36 29.98
C GLU A 275 -2.74 29.37 29.81
N ILE A 276 -3.11 28.62 30.85
CA ILE A 276 -4.22 27.66 30.78
C ILE A 276 -5.56 28.40 30.66
N ARG A 277 -6.32 28.06 29.63
CA ARG A 277 -7.66 28.59 29.35
C ARG A 277 -8.69 27.46 29.28
N SER A 278 -9.94 27.75 29.61
CA SER A 278 -11.03 26.77 29.47
C SER A 278 -11.44 26.62 28.00
N VAL A 279 -12.07 25.48 27.67
CA VAL A 279 -12.59 25.24 26.32
C VAL A 279 -13.66 26.27 25.97
N GLU A 280 -14.53 26.63 26.91
CA GLU A 280 -15.59 27.63 26.74
C GLU A 280 -15.00 29.00 26.38
N ASP A 281 -13.92 29.40 27.07
CA ASP A 281 -13.24 30.67 26.81
C ASP A 281 -12.54 30.68 25.44
N ILE A 282 -11.89 29.57 25.05
CA ILE A 282 -11.29 29.42 23.71
C ILE A 282 -12.37 29.43 22.63
N VAL A 283 -13.51 28.78 22.84
CA VAL A 283 -14.62 28.77 21.86
C VAL A 283 -15.22 30.16 21.71
N ALA A 284 -15.43 30.89 22.82
CA ALA A 284 -16.07 32.20 22.81
C ALA A 284 -15.17 33.32 22.28
N LYS A 285 -13.91 33.37 22.70
CA LYS A 285 -13.00 34.51 22.42
C LYS A 285 -11.91 34.20 21.41
N GLY A 286 -11.60 32.92 21.24
CA GLY A 286 -10.54 32.47 20.37
C GLY A 286 -9.12 32.60 20.91
N GLY A 287 -8.17 32.29 20.03
CA GLY A 287 -6.74 32.46 20.28
C GLY A 287 -6.30 33.87 19.93
N GLU A 288 -5.00 34.15 20.05
CA GLU A 288 -4.39 35.44 19.73
C GLU A 288 -4.71 35.91 18.30
N TYR A 289 -4.78 34.96 17.35
CA TYR A 289 -5.17 35.22 15.97
C TYR A 289 -6.64 34.83 15.75
N LEU A 290 -7.47 35.85 15.47
CA LEU A 290 -8.88 35.67 15.14
C LEU A 290 -9.03 35.10 13.73
N ASN A 291 -9.33 33.81 13.65
CA ASN A 291 -9.69 33.13 12.41
C ASN A 291 -11.17 32.74 12.43
N PRO A 292 -11.91 32.85 11.30
CA PRO A 292 -13.22 32.23 11.15
C PRO A 292 -13.18 30.75 11.54
N ARG A 293 -14.21 30.27 12.24
CA ARG A 293 -14.24 28.92 12.81
C ARG A 293 -15.45 28.16 12.37
N ARG A 294 -15.29 26.85 12.24
CA ARG A 294 -16.38 25.91 12.03
C ARG A 294 -16.18 24.73 12.97
N GLY A 295 -17.23 24.40 13.73
CA GLY A 295 -17.28 23.17 14.50
C GLY A 295 -17.78 22.03 13.63
N THR A 296 -17.06 20.92 13.61
CA THR A 296 -17.52 19.65 13.03
C THR A 296 -17.25 18.54 14.03
N GLY A 297 -18.14 17.56 14.12
CA GLY A 297 -17.87 16.37 14.93
C GLY A 297 -16.66 15.61 14.40
N ALA A 298 -15.92 14.96 15.30
CA ALA A 298 -14.85 14.05 14.92
C ALA A 298 -15.42 12.88 14.10
N THR A 299 -14.68 12.40 13.10
CA THR A 299 -15.11 11.25 12.31
C THR A 299 -15.11 9.99 13.17
N ALA A 300 -16.11 9.12 12.98
CA ALA A 300 -16.20 7.88 13.76
C ALA A 300 -14.99 6.93 13.53
N SER A 301 -14.34 7.04 12.37
CA SER A 301 -13.11 6.32 12.01
C SER A 301 -11.83 6.89 12.62
N ASN A 302 -11.90 8.08 13.24
CA ASN A 302 -10.82 8.68 14.03
C ASN A 302 -11.26 8.79 15.49
N PRO A 303 -11.38 7.66 16.21
CA PRO A 303 -11.79 7.70 17.60
C PRO A 303 -10.76 8.51 18.40
N TRP A 304 -11.24 9.52 19.12
CA TRP A 304 -10.41 10.26 20.06
C TRP A 304 -9.87 9.28 21.12
N PRO A 305 -8.56 9.17 21.34
CA PRO A 305 -8.05 8.07 22.16
C PRO A 305 -8.44 8.08 23.63
N PRO A 306 -8.61 9.24 24.28
CA PRO A 306 -9.31 9.31 25.56
C PRO A 306 -10.75 8.77 25.52
N LEU A 307 -11.51 9.01 24.45
CA LEU A 307 -12.85 8.41 24.29
C LEU A 307 -12.78 6.90 24.07
N ALA A 308 -11.76 6.41 23.35
CA ALA A 308 -11.56 4.97 23.17
C ALA A 308 -11.21 4.26 24.49
N GLN A 309 -10.35 4.88 25.32
CA GLN A 309 -10.03 4.38 26.66
C GLN A 309 -11.25 4.42 27.60
N LEU A 310 -12.01 5.52 27.60
CA LEU A 310 -13.25 5.64 28.37
C LEU A 310 -14.28 4.58 27.96
N ARG A 311 -14.45 4.33 26.66
CA ARG A 311 -15.34 3.26 26.17
C ARG A 311 -14.89 1.87 26.60
N ARG A 312 -13.58 1.59 26.61
CA ARG A 312 -13.01 0.32 27.09
C ARG A 312 -13.17 0.15 28.61
N ALA A 313 -12.98 1.22 29.38
CA ALA A 313 -13.18 1.19 30.82
C ALA A 313 -14.66 0.92 31.15
N ALA A 314 -15.59 1.64 30.49
CA ALA A 314 -17.03 1.45 30.66
C ALA A 314 -17.50 0.04 30.27
N SER A 315 -16.94 -0.57 29.22
CA SER A 315 -17.30 -1.95 28.84
C SER A 315 -16.79 -3.01 29.83
N ASN A 316 -15.68 -2.73 30.53
CA ASN A 316 -15.10 -3.63 31.53
C ASN A 316 -15.80 -3.54 32.90
N GLU A 317 -16.53 -2.45 33.18
CA GLU A 317 -17.34 -2.30 34.41
C GLU A 317 -18.75 -2.92 34.27
N THR A 318 -19.16 -3.27 33.04
CA THR A 318 -20.48 -3.86 32.74
C THR A 318 -20.46 -5.38 32.49
N GLY A 319 -19.34 -6.06 32.71
CA GLY A 319 -19.19 -7.52 32.61
C GLY A 319 -18.72 -8.13 33.91
#